data_AF-A0A645IQ20-F1
#
_entry.id   AF-A0A645IQ20-F1
#
_cell.length_a   1.000
_cell.length_b   1.000
_cell.length_c   1.000
_cell.angle_alpha   90.00
_cell.angle_beta   90.00
_cell.angle_gamma   90.00
#
_symmetry.space_group_name_H-M   'P 1'
#
loop_
_entity.id
_entity.type
_entity.pdbx_description
1 polymer ?
#
loop_
_entity_poly.entity_id
_entity_poly.type
_entity_poly.pdbx_seq_one_letter_code
_entity_poly.pdbx_strand_id
1 'polypeptide(L)'
;MGMGNKLDPTKIEINDISNTHTCPLAKVMRKELRDRGIEHLKVVFSTEQPIEVKEKISNGHRVLPGSMSFMSSCGGLIISSQVIKDLLDIK
;
A
#
# COMPACT_ATOMS: atom_id res chain seq x y z
N MET A 1 -2.92 -0.12 0.95
CA MET A 1 -1.85 -1.13 0.82
C MET A 1 -0.72 -0.80 1.79
N GLY A 2 0.27 -1.68 1.92
CA GLY A 2 1.36 -1.52 2.89
C GLY A 2 2.27 -0.33 2.54
N MET A 3 2.51 0.52 3.53
CA MET A 3 3.41 1.68 3.47
C MET A 3 4.75 1.42 4.18
N GLY A 4 5.00 0.18 4.60
CA GLY A 4 6.22 -0.21 5.29
C GLY A 4 7.46 -0.16 4.38
N ASN A 5 8.59 0.21 4.97
CA ASN A 5 9.90 0.40 4.35
C ASN A 5 9.88 1.35 3.15
N LYS A 6 9.10 2.43 3.22
CA LYS A 6 8.96 3.45 2.17
C LYS A 6 9.15 4.85 2.74
N LEU A 7 9.71 5.74 1.94
CA LEU A 7 10.09 7.09 2.35
C LEU A 7 9.47 8.20 1.51
N ASP A 8 8.98 7.88 0.30
CA ASP A 8 8.55 8.89 -0.67
C ASP A 8 7.01 8.93 -0.79
N PRO A 9 6.34 9.89 -0.12
CA PRO A 9 4.89 10.00 -0.18
C PRO A 9 4.39 10.47 -1.56
N THR A 10 5.25 11.03 -2.42
CA THR A 10 4.86 11.50 -3.75
C THR A 10 4.59 10.35 -4.73
N LYS A 11 5.06 9.14 -4.38
CA LYS A 11 4.82 7.90 -5.13
C LYS A 11 3.57 7.14 -4.68
N ILE A 12 2.74 7.75 -3.84
CA ILE A 12 1.45 7.16 -3.45
C ILE A 12 0.45 7.41 -4.59
N GLU A 13 -0.21 6.34 -5.02
CA GLU A 13 -1.13 6.34 -6.14
C GLU A 13 -2.44 5.65 -5.75
N ILE A 14 -3.53 6.11 -6.37
CA ILE A 14 -4.85 5.51 -6.30
C ILE A 14 -5.08 4.78 -7.62
N ASN A 15 -5.31 3.47 -7.58
CA ASN A 15 -5.57 2.68 -8.79
C ASN A 15 -6.40 1.44 -8.47
N ASP A 16 -6.79 0.68 -9.48
CA ASP A 16 -7.40 -0.62 -9.28
C ASP A 16 -6.38 -1.63 -8.71
N ILE A 17 -6.88 -2.56 -7.89
CA ILE A 17 -6.07 -3.60 -7.27
C ILE A 17 -5.30 -4.44 -8.29
N SER A 18 -5.85 -4.66 -9.48
CA SER A 18 -5.19 -5.40 -10.57
C SER A 18 -3.91 -4.73 -11.06
N ASN A 19 -3.85 -3.39 -11.02
CA ASN A 19 -2.71 -2.59 -11.49
C ASN A 19 -1.60 -2.42 -10.45
N THR A 20 -1.82 -2.87 -9.22
CA THR A 20 -0.83 -2.70 -8.15
C THR A 20 0.44 -3.51 -8.40
N HIS A 21 1.60 -2.90 -8.16
CA HIS A 21 2.91 -3.55 -8.24
C HIS A 21 3.79 -3.15 -7.05
N THR A 22 5.04 -3.63 -7.01
CA THR A 22 6.10 -3.39 -5.99
C THR A 22 5.77 -3.74 -4.52
N CYS A 23 4.51 -3.98 -4.16
CA CYS A 23 4.07 -4.21 -2.78
C CYS A 23 3.79 -5.71 -2.53
N PRO A 24 4.55 -6.38 -1.62
CA PRO A 24 4.29 -7.77 -1.26
C PRO A 24 2.89 -8.01 -0.71
N LEU A 25 2.36 -7.06 0.07
CA LEU A 25 1.00 -7.13 0.59
C LEU A 25 -0.04 -7.08 -0.54
N ALA A 26 0.16 -6.24 -1.55
CA ALA A 26 -0.76 -6.14 -2.68
C ALA A 26 -0.84 -7.47 -3.47
N LYS A 27 0.26 -8.21 -3.57
CA LYS A 27 0.28 -9.56 -4.16
C LYS A 27 -0.63 -10.53 -3.39
N VAL A 28 -0.53 -10.53 -2.05
CA VAL A 28 -1.40 -11.36 -1.20
C VAL A 28 -2.85 -10.93 -1.34
N MET A 29 -3.13 -9.63 -1.25
CA MET A 29 -4.50 -9.10 -1.39
C MET A 29 -5.12 -9.44 -2.75
N ARG A 30 -4.38 -9.35 -3.85
CA ARG A 30 -4.86 -9.77 -5.18
C ARG A 30 -5.28 -11.24 -5.20
N LYS A 31 -4.57 -12.12 -4.49
CA LYS A 31 -4.95 -13.54 -4.39
C LYS A 31 -6.24 -13.69 -3.59
N GLU A 32 -6.28 -13.14 -2.38
CA GLU A 32 -7.45 -13.24 -1.49
C GLU A 32 -8.72 -12.66 -2.11
N LEU A 33 -8.60 -11.57 -2.89
CA LEU A 33 -9.74 -10.94 -3.55
C LEU A 33 -10.23 -11.79 -4.73
N ARG A 34 -9.34 -12.37 -5.55
CA ARG A 34 -9.73 -13.31 -6.60
C ARG A 34 -10.42 -14.55 -6.05
N ASP A 35 -9.92 -15.11 -4.94
CA ASP A 35 -10.51 -16.27 -4.30
C ASP A 35 -11.94 -15.99 -3.79
N ARG A 36 -12.30 -14.70 -3.62
CA ARG A 36 -13.64 -14.22 -3.25
C ARG A 36 -14.47 -13.70 -4.42
N GLY A 37 -13.97 -13.80 -5.66
CA GLY A 37 -14.63 -13.27 -6.85
C GLY A 37 -14.64 -11.74 -6.97
N ILE A 38 -13.73 -11.05 -6.27
CA ILE A 38 -13.57 -9.59 -6.34
C ILE A 38 -12.42 -9.27 -7.29
N GLU A 39 -12.75 -8.86 -8.51
CA GLU A 39 -11.76 -8.57 -9.55
C GLU A 39 -11.30 -7.12 -9.56
N HIS A 40 -12.20 -6.20 -9.18
CA HIS A 40 -11.96 -4.76 -9.18
C HIS A 40 -12.16 -4.17 -7.79
N LEU A 41 -11.18 -3.39 -7.34
CA LEU A 41 -11.21 -2.70 -6.08
C LEU A 41 -10.26 -1.50 -6.17
N LYS A 42 -10.80 -0.30 -6.01
CA LYS A 42 -10.00 0.92 -5.89
C LYS A 42 -9.16 0.85 -4.61
N VAL A 43 -7.85 1.04 -4.74
CA VAL A 43 -6.90 0.93 -3.62
C VAL A 43 -5.87 2.04 -3.68
N VAL A 44 -5.30 2.34 -2.51
CA VAL A 44 -4.15 3.24 -2.37
C VAL A 44 -2.91 2.44 -2.06
N PHE A 45 -1.89 2.60 -2.88
CA PHE A 45 -0.59 1.94 -2.74
C PHE A 45 0.53 2.89 -3.11
N SER A 46 1.78 2.49 -2.90
CA SER A 46 2.92 3.29 -3.36
C SER A 46 3.72 2.48 -4.38
N THR A 47 4.13 3.14 -5.45
CA THR A 47 4.97 2.57 -6.53
C THR A 47 6.45 2.49 -6.15
N GLU A 48 6.84 3.08 -5.02
CA GLU A 48 8.17 2.96 -4.44
C GLU A 48 8.51 1.48 -4.12
N GLN A 49 9.73 1.07 -4.46
CA GLN A 49 10.27 -0.21 -4.04
C GLN A 49 10.57 -0.15 -2.53
N PRO A 50 10.10 -1.11 -1.73
CA PRO A 50 10.43 -1.16 -0.31
C PRO A 50 11.94 -1.23 -0.10
N ILE A 51 12.47 -0.42 0.81
CA ILE A 51 13.87 -0.49 1.23
C ILE A 51 14.11 -1.83 1.91
N GLU A 52 15.05 -2.60 1.36
CA GLU A 52 15.46 -3.86 1.96
C GLU A 52 16.26 -3.63 3.24
N VAL A 53 15.89 -4.35 4.29
CA VAL A 53 16.67 -4.38 5.53
C VAL A 53 17.83 -5.36 5.34
N LYS A 54 19.05 -4.91 5.63
CA LYS A 54 20.28 -5.73 5.49
C LYS A 54 20.21 -7.03 6.30
N GLU A 55 19.62 -6.97 7.49
CA GLU A 55 19.37 -8.14 8.34
C GLU A 55 17.88 -8.51 8.31
N LYS A 56 17.57 -9.72 7.84
CA LYS A 56 16.20 -10.25 7.82
C LYS A 56 15.84 -10.97 9.13
N ILE A 57 16.84 -11.32 9.93
CA ILE A 57 16.70 -12.00 11.21
C ILE A 57 17.58 -11.24 12.22
N SER A 58 16.98 -10.79 13.31
CA SER A 58 17.68 -10.16 14.43
C SER A 58 17.26 -10.88 15.71
N ASN A 59 18.22 -11.32 16.53
CA ASN A 59 17.98 -12.07 17.76
C ASN A 59 17.07 -13.31 17.60
N GLY A 60 17.17 -14.01 16.47
CA GLY A 60 16.34 -15.18 16.16
C GLY A 60 14.91 -14.86 15.68
N HIS A 61 14.54 -13.58 15.60
CA HIS A 61 13.22 -13.12 15.16
C HIS A 61 13.30 -12.48 13.78
N ARG A 62 12.27 -12.69 12.95
CA ARG A 62 12.18 -12.04 11.64
C ARG A 62 12.00 -10.54 11.84
N VAL A 63 12.83 -9.75 11.18
CA VAL A 63 12.73 -8.29 11.24
C VAL A 63 11.43 -7.85 10.56
N LEU A 64 10.59 -7.15 11.32
CA LEU A 64 9.35 -6.61 10.81
C LEU A 64 9.65 -5.38 9.94
N PRO A 65 8.88 -5.16 8.85
CA PRO A 65 8.97 -3.92 8.09
C PRO A 65 8.70 -2.72 9.02
N GLY A 66 9.63 -1.76 9.04
CA GLY A 66 9.42 -0.49 9.71
C GLY A 66 8.51 0.41 8.87
N SER A 67 8.04 1.51 9.44
CA SER A 67 7.34 2.57 8.69
C SER A 67 7.82 3.92 9.17
N MET A 68 7.79 4.91 8.28
CA MET A 68 7.90 6.30 8.67
C MET A 68 6.55 6.84 9.15
N SER A 69 6.58 7.76 10.13
CA SER A 69 5.39 8.36 10.73
C SER A 69 4.50 9.09 9.71
N PHE A 70 5.13 9.77 8.74
CA PHE A 70 4.42 10.50 7.70
C PHE A 70 3.87 9.58 6.60
N MET A 71 4.52 8.46 6.29
CA MET A 71 4.14 7.64 5.11
C MET A 71 2.75 7.02 5.28
N SER A 72 2.48 6.44 6.44
CA SER A 72 1.16 5.88 6.76
C SER A 72 0.09 6.97 6.85
N SER A 73 0.45 8.13 7.42
CA SER A 73 -0.43 9.30 7.52
C SER A 73 -0.83 9.84 6.15
N CYS A 74 0.13 10.04 5.24
CA CYS A 74 -0.12 10.47 3.86
C CYS A 74 -1.01 9.46 3.12
N GLY A 75 -0.75 8.17 3.26
CA GLY A 75 -1.60 7.12 2.69
C GLY A 75 -3.05 7.21 3.18
N GLY A 76 -3.26 7.42 4.48
CA GLY A 76 -4.59 7.62 5.06
C GLY A 76 -5.28 8.88 4.54
N LEU A 77 -4.57 10.02 4.51
CA LEU A 77 -5.12 11.28 4.00
C LEU A 77 -5.51 11.20 2.52
N ILE A 78 -4.72 10.50 1.70
CA ILE A 78 -5.01 10.29 0.28
C ILE A 78 -6.26 9.42 0.11
N ILE A 79 -6.41 8.34 0.90
CA ILE A 79 -7.65 7.53 0.90
C ILE A 79 -8.85 8.39 1.27
N SER A 80 -8.79 9.15 2.37
CA SER A 80 -9.88 9.99 2.83
C SER A 80 -10.27 11.04 1.78
N SER A 81 -9.28 11.68 1.15
CA SER A 81 -9.51 12.63 0.06
C SER A 81 -10.23 11.97 -1.12
N GLN A 82 -9.82 10.77 -1.51
CA GLN A 82 -10.47 10.04 -2.60
C GLN A 82 -11.92 9.65 -2.25
N VAL A 83 -12.17 9.19 -1.03
CA VAL A 83 -13.53 8.85 -0.59
C VAL A 83 -14.43 10.09 -0.61
N ILE A 84 -13.94 11.23 -0.13
CA ILE A 84 -14.72 12.48 -0.16
C ILE A 84 -15.01 12.90 -1.61
N LYS A 85 -14.02 12.83 -2.51
CA LYS A 85 -14.21 13.11 -3.93
C LYS A 85 -15.24 12.19 -4.57
N ASP A 86 -15.17 10.89 -4.29
CA ASP A 86 -16.13 9.89 -4.79
C ASP A 86 -17.55 10.17 -4.28
N LEU A 87 -17.71 10.57 -3.01
CA LEU A 87 -19.02 10.91 -2.43
C LEU A 87 -19.63 12.21 -2.97
N LEU A 88 -18.79 13.14 -3.41
CA LEU A 88 -19.21 14.43 -3.97
C LEU A 88 -19.26 14.44 -5.50
N ASP A 89 -19.00 13.31 -6.17
CA ASP A 89 -18.85 13.19 -7.62
C ASP A 89 -17.82 14.18 -8.22
N ILE A 90 -16.77 14.49 -7.46
CA ILE A 90 -15.66 15.36 -7.90
C ILE A 90 -14.57 14.48 -8.50
N LYS A 91 -14.19 14.77 -9.75
CA LYS A 91 -13.08 14.07 -10.44
C LYS A 91 -11.71 14.51 -9.91
#